data_AF-A0A3D1A5W4-F1
#
_entry.id   AF-A0A3D1A5W4-F1
#
_cell.length_a   1.000
_cell.length_b   1.000
_cell.length_c   1.000
_cell.angle_alpha   90.00
_cell.angle_beta   90.00
_cell.angle_gamma   90.00
#
_symmetry.space_group_name_H-M   'P 1'
#
loop_
_entity.id
_entity.type
_entity.pdbx_description
1 polymer ?
#
loop_
_entity_poly.entity_id
_entity_poly.type
_entity_poly.pdbx_seq_one_letter_code
_entity_poly.pdbx_strand_id
1 'polypeptide(L)'
;MDQAPSGTGTANKGILFDDETKNYLRTAQMKEMMRQIGYTDIVMQNACLQQMAEVLYEMKDYAGLFVGSEETMLAQGFDYTGLLKFMNANPAFTHEQLGEHLVAWYKAFYAGGMNIGPISMPLDDMGATLSLVRPAALGELPGYLDAFAAAAMRNNETEAAKAAVDRVIRFTSLDPANDKKKLIAAYADLYDFASILGDNARSQETKQAAQNLMSFIKTGLVIRNVGINGDKANGYDYTKVGGIAINTTMKIKTVPPQLEAIFETKYNELSLSKASQWDEFVTWTDAAWRN
;
A
#
# COMPACT_ATOMS: atom_id res chain seq x y z
N MET A 1 25.48 8.40 -5.55
CA MET A 1 24.19 7.77 -5.88
C MET A 1 23.84 8.26 -7.28
N ASP A 2 24.58 7.81 -8.30
CA ASP A 2 24.72 8.57 -9.57
C ASP A 2 23.98 7.94 -10.75
N GLN A 3 23.06 7.02 -10.49
CA GLN A 3 22.26 6.37 -11.52
C GLN A 3 20.87 6.05 -10.93
N ALA A 4 20.05 7.09 -10.73
CA ALA A 4 18.61 6.86 -10.55
C ALA A 4 18.06 6.27 -11.86
N PRO A 5 17.25 5.19 -11.83
CA PRO A 5 16.75 4.58 -13.05
C PRO A 5 15.88 5.59 -13.83
N SER A 6 16.00 5.50 -15.14
CA SER A 6 15.48 6.44 -16.14
C SER A 6 14.01 6.81 -15.96
N GLY A 7 13.79 8.12 -15.91
CA GLY A 7 12.55 8.85 -16.18
C GLY A 7 12.82 10.36 -16.00
N THR A 8 13.08 10.77 -14.76
CA THR A 8 13.03 12.21 -14.44
C THR A 8 14.32 12.86 -13.98
N GLY A 9 15.37 12.08 -13.69
CA GLY A 9 16.63 12.63 -13.18
C GLY A 9 16.53 13.23 -11.78
N THR A 10 15.42 13.02 -11.06
CA THR A 10 15.29 13.34 -9.64
C THR A 10 15.35 12.08 -8.79
N ALA A 11 15.91 12.19 -7.58
CA ALA A 11 15.89 11.15 -6.55
C ALA A 11 14.62 11.23 -5.68
N ASN A 12 13.71 12.17 -5.97
CA ASN A 12 12.56 12.49 -5.15
C ASN A 12 11.38 11.57 -5.45
N LYS A 13 10.58 11.29 -4.42
CA LYS A 13 9.42 10.41 -4.51
C LYS A 13 8.18 11.13 -5.06
N GLY A 14 7.48 10.49 -5.98
CA GLY A 14 6.24 10.99 -6.56
C GLY A 14 5.56 10.00 -7.51
N ILE A 15 4.56 10.48 -8.24
CA ILE A 15 3.82 9.77 -9.29
C ILE A 15 3.60 10.72 -10.48
N LEU A 16 3.18 10.19 -11.64
CA LEU A 16 2.83 10.98 -12.82
C LEU A 16 3.99 11.86 -13.28
N PHE A 17 5.15 11.21 -13.37
CA PHE A 17 6.40 11.79 -13.83
C PHE A 17 6.33 12.15 -15.32
N ASP A 18 6.68 13.40 -15.63
CA ASP A 18 6.79 13.92 -16.98
C ASP A 18 8.28 14.04 -17.35
N ASP A 19 8.69 13.25 -18.34
CA ASP A 19 10.08 13.21 -18.80
C ASP A 19 10.49 14.46 -19.59
N GLU A 20 9.54 15.22 -20.16
CA GLU A 20 9.82 16.44 -20.90
C GLU A 20 10.00 17.63 -19.95
N THR A 21 9.05 17.83 -19.03
CA THR A 21 9.05 19.00 -18.14
C THR A 21 9.75 18.76 -16.81
N LYS A 22 10.04 17.50 -16.48
CA LYS A 22 10.58 17.04 -15.18
C LYS A 22 9.66 17.32 -14.00
N ASN A 23 8.39 17.63 -14.27
CA ASN A 23 7.36 17.74 -13.24
C ASN A 23 6.85 16.35 -12.83
N TYR A 24 6.27 16.31 -11.64
CA TYR A 24 5.61 15.13 -11.09
C TYR A 24 4.70 15.55 -9.94
N LEU A 25 3.84 14.63 -9.50
CA LEU A 25 2.92 14.85 -8.40
C LEU A 25 3.41 14.20 -7.10
N ARG A 26 3.36 15.00 -6.03
CA ARG A 26 3.56 14.54 -4.66
C ARG A 26 2.25 14.03 -4.07
N THR A 27 2.31 13.18 -3.05
CA THR A 27 1.12 12.66 -2.36
C THR A 27 0.20 13.78 -1.87
N ALA A 28 0.74 14.83 -1.24
CA ALA A 28 -0.06 15.97 -0.77
C ALA A 28 -0.78 16.75 -1.89
N GLN A 29 -0.34 16.62 -3.14
CA GLN A 29 -0.97 17.26 -4.30
C GLN A 29 -2.10 16.43 -4.89
N MET A 30 -2.25 15.15 -4.51
CA MET A 30 -3.29 14.25 -5.03
C MET A 30 -4.70 14.75 -4.70
N LYS A 31 -4.90 15.34 -3.51
CA LYS A 31 -6.17 15.96 -3.13
C LYS A 31 -6.57 17.08 -4.07
N GLU A 32 -5.64 18.00 -4.35
CA GLU A 32 -5.90 19.15 -5.21
C GLU A 32 -6.12 18.72 -6.67
N MET A 33 -5.35 17.72 -7.14
CA MET A 33 -5.56 17.10 -8.45
C MET A 33 -6.99 16.56 -8.57
N MET A 34 -7.43 15.74 -7.61
CA MET A 34 -8.77 15.14 -7.64
C MET A 34 -9.87 16.20 -7.51
N ARG A 35 -9.65 17.25 -6.70
CA ARG A 35 -10.58 18.39 -6.62
C ARG A 35 -10.77 19.08 -7.98
N GLN A 36 -9.69 19.24 -8.75
CA GLN A 36 -9.75 19.86 -10.07
C GLN A 36 -10.39 18.96 -11.14
N ILE A 37 -10.14 17.65 -11.07
CA ILE A 37 -10.79 16.65 -11.96
C ILE A 37 -12.29 16.59 -11.67
N GLY A 38 -12.67 16.68 -10.40
CA GLY A 38 -14.03 16.42 -9.94
C GLY A 38 -14.24 14.96 -9.59
N TYR A 39 -15.47 14.63 -9.18
CA TYR A 39 -15.81 13.28 -8.76
C TYR A 39 -15.59 12.27 -9.90
N THR A 40 -14.93 11.16 -9.56
CA THR A 40 -14.59 10.08 -10.48
C THR A 40 -15.13 8.77 -9.92
N ASP A 41 -16.01 8.07 -10.66
CA ASP A 41 -16.62 6.83 -10.17
C ASP A 41 -15.59 5.76 -9.81
N ILE A 42 -14.56 5.59 -10.64
CA ILE A 42 -13.49 4.61 -10.45
C ILE A 42 -12.15 5.24 -10.76
N VAL A 43 -11.26 5.28 -9.78
CA VAL A 43 -9.86 5.68 -9.93
C VAL A 43 -9.00 4.42 -9.95
N MET A 44 -8.61 4.00 -11.16
CA MET A 44 -7.69 2.87 -11.37
C MET A 44 -6.25 3.37 -11.48
N GLN A 45 -5.44 3.05 -10.48
CA GLN A 45 -4.06 3.53 -10.38
C GLN A 45 -3.12 2.53 -11.05
N ASN A 46 -2.86 2.77 -12.35
CA ASN A 46 -1.87 1.99 -13.11
C ASN A 46 -0.43 2.42 -12.79
N ALA A 47 -0.07 2.38 -11.51
CA ALA A 47 1.25 2.74 -11.00
C ALA A 47 1.59 1.92 -9.75
N CYS A 48 2.90 1.78 -9.49
CA CYS A 48 3.41 1.07 -8.34
C CYS A 48 3.02 1.77 -7.03
N LEU A 49 2.80 0.99 -5.96
CA LEU A 49 2.71 1.49 -4.59
C LEU A 49 1.59 2.53 -4.37
N GLN A 50 0.46 2.38 -5.06
CA GLN A 50 -0.63 3.35 -5.01
C GLN A 50 -1.79 2.93 -4.11
N GLN A 51 -1.80 1.67 -3.66
CA GLN A 51 -2.78 1.17 -2.69
C GLN A 51 -2.34 1.42 -1.24
N MET A 52 -1.85 2.64 -0.99
CA MET A 52 -1.35 3.10 0.31
C MET A 52 -2.45 3.91 1.01
N ALA A 53 -2.71 3.64 2.28
CA ALA A 53 -3.74 4.32 3.06
C ALA A 53 -3.59 5.84 3.00
N GLU A 54 -2.36 6.35 3.07
CA GLU A 54 -2.07 7.78 2.99
C GLU A 54 -2.46 8.37 1.63
N VAL A 55 -2.12 7.67 0.54
CA VAL A 55 -2.43 8.12 -0.83
C VAL A 55 -3.93 8.13 -1.06
N LEU A 56 -4.62 7.05 -0.70
CA LEU A 56 -6.07 6.94 -0.89
C LEU A 56 -6.82 7.96 -0.04
N TYR A 57 -6.35 8.23 1.19
CA TYR A 57 -7.01 9.18 2.09
C TYR A 57 -6.96 10.63 1.57
N GLU A 58 -5.90 11.03 0.85
CA GLU A 58 -5.85 12.34 0.18
C GLU A 58 -6.94 12.50 -0.89
N MET A 59 -7.32 11.40 -1.54
CA MET A 59 -8.24 11.41 -2.69
C MET A 59 -9.68 11.02 -2.35
N LYS A 60 -9.94 10.50 -1.15
CA LYS A 60 -11.16 9.75 -0.80
C LYS A 60 -12.48 10.50 -1.08
N ASP A 61 -12.47 11.83 -1.00
CA ASP A 61 -13.67 12.67 -1.13
C ASP A 61 -14.13 12.86 -2.59
N TYR A 62 -13.33 12.40 -3.56
CA TYR A 62 -13.55 12.62 -4.99
C TYR A 62 -13.61 11.31 -5.80
N ALA A 63 -13.69 10.15 -5.15
CA ALA A 63 -13.69 8.85 -5.80
C ALA A 63 -14.84 7.96 -5.32
N GLY A 64 -15.42 7.17 -6.23
CA GLY A 64 -16.39 6.11 -5.89
C GLY A 64 -15.73 4.76 -5.57
N LEU A 65 -14.55 4.51 -6.14
CA LEU A 65 -13.79 3.28 -5.99
C LEU A 65 -12.31 3.51 -6.29
N PHE A 66 -11.42 2.95 -5.48
CA PHE A 66 -10.00 2.86 -5.80
C PHE A 66 -9.64 1.45 -6.24
N VAL A 67 -8.85 1.33 -7.30
CA VAL A 67 -8.23 0.07 -7.72
C VAL A 67 -6.73 0.29 -7.86
N GLY A 68 -5.91 -0.58 -7.28
CA GLY A 68 -4.46 -0.42 -7.32
C GLY A 68 -3.72 -1.55 -6.62
N SER A 69 -2.40 -1.40 -6.56
CA SER A 69 -1.49 -2.38 -5.98
C SER A 69 -0.72 -1.79 -4.78
N GLU A 70 -0.58 -2.62 -3.75
CA GLU A 70 0.28 -2.35 -2.60
C GLU A 70 1.76 -2.50 -2.97
N GLU A 71 2.05 -3.39 -3.94
CA GLU A 71 3.37 -3.64 -4.51
C GLU A 71 3.60 -2.89 -5.84
N THR A 72 4.81 -2.94 -6.36
CA THR A 72 5.10 -2.64 -7.77
C THR A 72 4.24 -3.44 -8.73
N MET A 73 3.83 -2.79 -9.81
CA MET A 73 3.16 -3.44 -10.93
C MET A 73 4.08 -3.56 -12.13
N LEU A 74 3.76 -4.50 -13.02
CA LEU A 74 4.43 -4.62 -14.30
C LEU A 74 4.07 -3.46 -15.24
N ALA A 75 5.00 -3.09 -16.12
CA ALA A 75 4.80 -2.05 -17.12
C ALA A 75 3.60 -2.29 -18.06
N GLN A 76 3.18 -3.55 -18.22
CA GLN A 76 2.00 -3.93 -19.01
C GLN A 76 0.69 -3.36 -18.42
N GLY A 77 0.66 -3.10 -17.11
CA GLY A 77 -0.52 -2.56 -16.42
C GLY A 77 -1.75 -3.47 -16.49
N PHE A 78 -2.92 -2.86 -16.64
CA PHE A 78 -4.22 -3.53 -16.76
C PHE A 78 -4.48 -4.06 -18.18
N ASP A 79 -5.26 -5.14 -18.30
CA ASP A 79 -5.85 -5.54 -19.59
C ASP A 79 -7.00 -4.59 -19.97
N TYR A 80 -6.65 -3.48 -20.61
CA TYR A 80 -7.61 -2.49 -21.09
C TYR A 80 -8.62 -3.08 -22.09
N THR A 81 -8.21 -4.07 -22.89
CA THR A 81 -9.12 -4.69 -23.87
C THR A 81 -10.17 -5.54 -23.17
N GLY A 82 -9.77 -6.37 -22.21
CA GLY A 82 -10.66 -7.16 -21.38
C GLY A 82 -11.59 -6.28 -20.55
N LEU A 83 -11.04 -5.24 -19.91
CA LEU A 83 -11.80 -4.28 -19.11
C LEU A 83 -12.87 -3.57 -19.94
N LEU A 84 -12.51 -2.98 -21.09
CA LEU A 84 -13.48 -2.28 -21.94
C LEU A 84 -14.55 -3.23 -22.48
N LYS A 85 -14.21 -4.49 -22.80
CA LYS A 85 -15.21 -5.51 -23.19
C LYS A 85 -16.17 -5.83 -22.04
N PHE A 86 -15.67 -6.01 -20.82
CA PHE A 86 -16.49 -6.24 -19.64
C PHE A 86 -17.46 -5.07 -19.40
N MET A 87 -16.94 -3.83 -19.42
CA MET A 87 -17.73 -2.62 -19.20
C MET A 87 -18.80 -2.43 -20.28
N ASN A 88 -18.47 -2.66 -21.55
CA ASN A 88 -19.42 -2.53 -22.66
C ASN A 88 -20.50 -3.63 -22.64
N ALA A 89 -20.17 -4.84 -22.20
CA ALA A 89 -21.12 -5.94 -22.11
C ALA A 89 -22.11 -5.76 -20.94
N ASN A 90 -21.71 -5.06 -19.88
CA ASN A 90 -22.57 -4.78 -18.73
C ASN A 90 -22.30 -3.37 -18.17
N PRO A 91 -22.86 -2.30 -18.77
CA PRO A 91 -22.63 -0.93 -18.30
C PRO A 91 -23.14 -0.65 -16.86
N ALA A 92 -23.98 -1.53 -16.32
CA ALA A 92 -24.54 -1.44 -14.96
C ALA A 92 -23.81 -2.37 -13.97
N PHE A 93 -22.54 -2.70 -14.23
CA PHE A 93 -21.76 -3.56 -13.33
C PHE A 93 -21.63 -2.92 -11.94
N THR A 94 -21.65 -3.75 -10.89
CA THR A 94 -21.36 -3.28 -9.52
C THR A 94 -19.84 -3.28 -9.26
N HIS A 95 -19.39 -2.57 -8.22
CA HIS A 95 -17.98 -2.59 -7.81
C HIS A 95 -17.50 -4.00 -7.46
N GLU A 96 -18.37 -4.86 -6.91
CA GLU A 96 -18.06 -6.25 -6.65
C GLU A 96 -17.85 -7.04 -7.94
N GLN A 97 -18.70 -6.84 -8.95
CA GLN A 97 -18.55 -7.51 -10.26
C GLN A 97 -17.26 -7.08 -10.96
N LEU A 98 -16.90 -5.79 -10.90
CA LEU A 98 -15.62 -5.30 -11.38
C LEU A 98 -14.46 -5.93 -10.61
N GLY A 99 -14.56 -6.03 -9.29
CA GLY A 99 -13.55 -6.65 -8.45
C GLY A 99 -13.31 -8.13 -8.79
N GLU A 100 -14.38 -8.91 -8.98
CA GLU A 100 -14.25 -10.30 -9.43
C GLU A 100 -13.58 -10.40 -10.80
N HIS A 101 -13.97 -9.53 -11.75
CA HIS A 101 -13.37 -9.49 -13.08
C HIS A 101 -11.86 -9.21 -13.02
N LEU A 102 -11.46 -8.17 -12.27
CA LEU A 102 -10.06 -7.77 -12.15
C LEU A 102 -9.21 -8.81 -11.41
N VAL A 103 -9.73 -9.37 -10.31
CA VAL A 103 -9.02 -10.43 -9.56
C VAL A 103 -8.86 -11.69 -10.40
N ALA A 104 -9.90 -12.11 -11.12
CA ALA A 104 -9.84 -13.28 -11.99
C ALA A 104 -8.83 -13.07 -13.13
N TRP A 105 -8.86 -11.91 -13.78
CA TRP A 105 -7.87 -11.53 -14.77
C TRP A 105 -6.45 -11.55 -14.20
N TYR A 106 -6.22 -10.93 -13.04
CA TYR A 106 -4.89 -10.83 -12.46
C TYR A 106 -4.30 -12.20 -12.12
N LYS A 107 -5.12 -13.10 -11.57
CA LYS A 107 -4.72 -14.51 -11.33
C LYS A 107 -4.35 -15.21 -12.63
N ALA A 108 -5.20 -15.08 -13.67
CA ALA A 108 -4.95 -15.71 -14.96
C ALA A 108 -3.69 -15.17 -15.64
N PHE A 109 -3.43 -13.86 -15.53
CA PHE A 109 -2.25 -13.21 -16.09
C PHE A 109 -0.96 -13.73 -15.47
N TYR A 110 -0.88 -13.82 -14.14
CA TYR A 110 0.31 -14.34 -13.47
C TYR A 110 0.49 -15.85 -13.67
N ALA A 111 -0.60 -16.62 -13.75
CA ALA A 111 -0.54 -18.05 -14.06
C ALA A 111 -0.09 -18.33 -15.51
N GLY A 112 -0.49 -17.47 -16.46
CA GLY A 112 -0.14 -17.61 -17.88
C GLY A 112 1.25 -17.07 -18.26
N GLY A 113 1.84 -16.24 -17.40
CA GLY A 113 3.08 -15.53 -17.70
C GLY A 113 2.89 -14.36 -18.66
N MET A 114 3.98 -13.66 -18.97
CA MET A 114 3.99 -12.52 -19.89
C MET A 114 4.70 -12.88 -21.19
N ASN A 115 4.12 -12.51 -22.33
CA ASN A 115 4.77 -12.64 -23.63
C ASN A 115 5.19 -11.25 -24.16
N ILE A 116 6.48 -11.07 -24.44
CA ILE A 116 7.06 -9.88 -25.07
C ILE A 116 7.67 -10.30 -26.40
N GLY A 117 6.90 -10.16 -27.48
CA GLY A 117 7.28 -10.67 -28.80
C GLY A 117 7.51 -12.20 -28.75
N PRO A 118 8.70 -12.70 -29.15
CA PRO A 118 9.00 -14.13 -29.09
C PRO A 118 9.38 -14.64 -27.69
N ILE A 119 9.52 -13.75 -26.69
CA ILE A 119 9.97 -14.09 -25.35
C ILE A 119 8.74 -14.37 -24.48
N SER A 120 8.68 -15.56 -23.88
CA SER A 120 7.74 -15.88 -22.81
C SER A 120 8.47 -15.81 -21.47
N MET A 121 7.97 -14.98 -20.55
CA MET A 121 8.54 -14.75 -19.24
C MET A 121 7.59 -15.33 -18.17
N PRO A 122 8.01 -16.35 -17.41
CA PRO A 122 7.20 -16.87 -16.33
C PRO A 122 7.07 -15.84 -15.20
N LEU A 123 5.90 -15.80 -14.56
CA LEU A 123 5.58 -14.89 -13.45
C LEU A 123 5.27 -15.64 -12.14
N ASP A 124 5.52 -16.95 -12.11
CA ASP A 124 5.23 -17.88 -11.01
C ASP A 124 6.08 -17.65 -9.75
N ASP A 125 7.16 -16.88 -9.86
CA ASP A 125 7.98 -16.46 -8.71
C ASP A 125 7.88 -14.96 -8.38
N MET A 126 7.02 -14.22 -9.08
CA MET A 126 6.90 -12.78 -8.87
C MET A 126 5.73 -12.47 -7.94
N GLY A 127 6.04 -11.91 -6.77
CA GLY A 127 5.05 -11.37 -5.85
C GLY A 127 4.26 -10.23 -6.47
N ALA A 128 2.93 -10.26 -6.30
CA ALA A 128 2.05 -9.23 -6.84
C ALA A 128 0.78 -9.05 -6.02
N THR A 129 0.19 -7.87 -6.10
CA THR A 129 -1.01 -7.50 -5.35
C THR A 129 -1.95 -6.68 -6.21
N LEU A 130 -3.26 -6.85 -6.01
CA LEU A 130 -4.27 -5.96 -6.55
C LEU A 130 -5.46 -5.92 -5.59
N SER A 131 -5.99 -4.73 -5.31
CA SER A 131 -7.19 -4.60 -4.48
C SER A 131 -8.11 -3.48 -4.94
N LEU A 132 -9.34 -3.55 -4.41
CA LEU A 132 -10.41 -2.60 -4.61
C LEU A 132 -10.85 -2.05 -3.25
N VAL A 133 -10.74 -0.74 -3.05
CA VAL A 133 -11.01 -0.06 -1.77
C VAL A 133 -12.18 0.91 -1.89
N ARG A 134 -13.08 0.91 -0.90
CA ARG A 134 -14.19 1.86 -0.75
C ARG A 134 -13.67 3.21 -0.23
N PRO A 135 -13.72 4.28 -1.03
CA PRO A 135 -13.22 5.59 -0.61
C PRO A 135 -14.02 6.15 0.58
N ALA A 136 -15.34 5.97 0.60
CA ALA A 136 -16.19 6.44 1.70
C ALA A 136 -15.79 5.85 3.07
N ALA A 137 -15.40 4.57 3.12
CA ALA A 137 -14.96 3.92 4.34
C ALA A 137 -13.64 4.48 4.88
N LEU A 138 -12.78 5.07 4.02
CA LEU A 138 -11.52 5.67 4.49
C LEU A 138 -11.74 6.78 5.51
N GLY A 139 -12.89 7.45 5.53
CA GLY A 139 -13.23 8.44 6.57
C GLY A 139 -13.32 7.85 7.99
N GLU A 140 -13.56 6.54 8.11
CA GLU A 140 -13.62 5.82 9.40
C GLU A 140 -12.27 5.25 9.82
N LEU A 141 -11.33 5.07 8.87
CA LEU A 141 -10.02 4.48 9.12
C LEU A 141 -9.26 5.14 10.29
N PRO A 142 -9.22 6.48 10.44
CA PRO A 142 -8.50 7.10 11.55
C PRO A 142 -8.96 6.61 12.93
N GLY A 143 -10.26 6.41 13.14
CA GLY A 143 -10.76 5.91 14.43
C GLY A 143 -10.28 4.50 14.76
N TYR A 144 -10.14 3.63 13.75
CA TYR A 144 -9.59 2.29 13.94
C TYR A 144 -8.07 2.31 14.17
N LEU A 145 -7.34 3.19 13.46
CA LEU A 145 -5.91 3.39 13.67
C LEU A 145 -5.64 3.91 15.08
N ASP A 146 -6.40 4.91 15.54
CA ASP A 146 -6.25 5.52 16.86
C ASP A 146 -6.52 4.52 17.98
N ALA A 147 -7.61 3.75 17.87
CA ALA A 147 -7.94 2.73 18.86
C ALA A 147 -6.81 1.69 18.98
N PHE A 148 -6.26 1.24 17.85
CA PHE A 148 -5.17 0.27 17.81
C PHE A 148 -3.85 0.86 18.34
N ALA A 149 -3.46 2.03 17.84
CA ALA A 149 -2.25 2.76 18.23
C ALA A 149 -2.26 3.09 19.74
N ALA A 150 -3.33 3.70 20.23
CA ALA A 150 -3.46 4.10 21.62
C ALA A 150 -3.45 2.88 22.56
N ALA A 151 -4.14 1.79 22.21
CA ALA A 151 -4.12 0.57 23.01
C ALA A 151 -2.72 -0.04 23.09
N ALA A 152 -2.01 -0.14 21.96
CA ALA A 152 -0.66 -0.69 21.92
C ALA A 152 0.34 0.17 22.72
N MET A 153 0.32 1.49 22.55
CA MET A 153 1.21 2.41 23.26
C MET A 153 0.92 2.44 24.77
N ARG A 154 -0.35 2.58 25.17
CA ARG A 154 -0.75 2.66 26.58
C ARG A 154 -0.43 1.39 27.35
N ASN A 155 -0.59 0.23 26.71
CA ASN A 155 -0.29 -1.07 27.30
C ASN A 155 1.18 -1.48 27.15
N ASN A 156 2.02 -0.59 26.60
CA ASN A 156 3.45 -0.80 26.42
C ASN A 156 3.78 -2.12 25.69
N GLU A 157 3.10 -2.36 24.57
CA GLU A 157 3.18 -3.59 23.77
C GLU A 157 4.44 -3.66 22.89
N THR A 158 5.59 -3.27 23.44
CA THR A 158 6.84 -3.09 22.67
C THR A 158 7.32 -4.38 22.01
N GLU A 159 7.18 -5.51 22.68
CA GLU A 159 7.57 -6.81 22.11
C GLU A 159 6.66 -7.23 20.97
N ALA A 160 5.36 -6.95 21.07
CA ALA A 160 4.41 -7.20 19.98
C ALA A 160 4.71 -6.30 18.78
N ALA A 161 5.00 -5.02 19.03
CA ALA A 161 5.39 -4.06 18.00
C ALA A 161 6.71 -4.46 17.31
N LYS A 162 7.74 -4.88 18.06
CA LYS A 162 9.00 -5.41 17.51
C LYS A 162 8.72 -6.61 16.60
N ALA A 163 7.86 -7.51 17.04
CA ALA A 163 7.50 -8.69 16.27
C ALA A 163 6.72 -8.35 14.99
N ALA A 164 5.90 -7.30 15.00
CA ALA A 164 5.22 -6.78 13.82
C ALA A 164 6.21 -6.11 12.84
N VAL A 165 7.09 -5.23 13.33
CA VAL A 165 8.14 -4.59 12.51
C VAL A 165 9.04 -5.63 11.81
N ASP A 166 9.38 -6.71 12.52
CA ASP A 166 10.24 -7.76 12.00
C ASP A 166 9.55 -8.64 10.94
N ARG A 167 8.27 -8.97 11.12
CA ARG A 167 7.61 -10.02 10.32
C ARG A 167 6.60 -9.52 9.30
N VAL A 168 6.11 -8.29 9.44
CA VAL A 168 5.08 -7.75 8.54
C VAL A 168 5.52 -7.88 7.09
N ILE A 169 4.58 -8.25 6.22
CA ILE A 169 4.75 -8.23 4.78
C ILE A 169 5.12 -6.80 4.35
N ARG A 170 6.32 -6.66 3.79
CA ARG A 170 6.83 -5.39 3.26
C ARG A 170 6.86 -5.42 1.74
N PHE A 171 6.45 -4.31 1.16
CA PHE A 171 6.49 -4.10 -0.29
C PHE A 171 7.88 -3.59 -0.72
N THR A 172 8.04 -3.17 -1.97
CA THR A 172 9.35 -2.78 -2.50
C THR A 172 10.09 -1.76 -1.62
N SER A 173 11.41 -1.87 -1.65
CA SER A 173 12.29 -0.99 -0.88
C SER A 173 12.35 0.42 -1.47
N LEU A 174 12.79 1.39 -0.66
CA LEU A 174 13.17 2.73 -1.14
C LEU A 174 14.41 2.69 -2.04
N ASP A 175 15.23 1.63 -1.95
CA ASP A 175 16.34 1.35 -2.87
C ASP A 175 16.31 -0.13 -3.30
N PRO A 176 15.42 -0.51 -4.24
CA PRO A 176 15.28 -1.91 -4.67
C PRO A 176 16.55 -2.51 -5.28
N ALA A 177 17.47 -1.68 -5.78
CA ALA A 177 18.72 -2.12 -6.37
C ALA A 177 19.66 -2.68 -5.29
N ASN A 178 19.79 -2.00 -4.15
CA ASN A 178 20.78 -2.33 -3.12
C ASN A 178 20.17 -3.00 -1.87
N ASP A 179 18.90 -2.75 -1.54
CA ASP A 179 18.25 -3.27 -0.34
C ASP A 179 17.41 -4.53 -0.63
N LYS A 180 18.09 -5.62 -0.99
CA LYS A 180 17.44 -6.91 -1.26
C LYS A 180 16.77 -7.54 -0.04
N LYS A 181 17.13 -7.08 1.17
CA LYS A 181 16.57 -7.54 2.44
C LYS A 181 15.45 -6.67 2.98
N LYS A 182 15.01 -5.66 2.21
CA LYS A 182 13.90 -4.77 2.56
C LYS A 182 14.09 -4.11 3.94
N LEU A 183 15.34 -3.80 4.29
CA LEU A 183 15.68 -3.15 5.56
C LEU A 183 15.16 -1.71 5.63
N ILE A 184 15.06 -1.05 4.48
CA ILE A 184 14.56 0.33 4.35
C ILE A 184 13.22 0.39 3.60
N ALA A 185 12.51 -0.74 3.44
CA ALA A 185 11.15 -0.76 2.93
C ALA A 185 10.20 -0.22 4.01
N ALA A 186 9.67 0.98 3.82
CA ALA A 186 8.80 1.64 4.79
C ALA A 186 7.32 1.21 4.68
N TYR A 187 6.90 0.74 3.50
CA TYR A 187 5.52 0.33 3.25
C TYR A 187 5.29 -1.13 3.59
N ALA A 188 4.25 -1.36 4.39
CA ALA A 188 3.89 -2.67 4.88
C ALA A 188 2.37 -2.87 4.82
N ASP A 189 1.96 -4.13 4.77
CA ASP A 189 0.54 -4.49 4.77
C ASP A 189 -0.11 -4.16 6.13
N LEU A 190 -1.15 -3.34 6.12
CA LEU A 190 -1.78 -2.85 7.35
C LEU A 190 -2.53 -3.97 8.10
N TYR A 191 -3.16 -4.89 7.37
CA TYR A 191 -3.90 -6.01 7.96
C TYR A 191 -2.95 -6.99 8.66
N ASP A 192 -1.86 -7.37 7.98
CA ASP A 192 -0.83 -8.27 8.49
C ASP A 192 -0.09 -7.64 9.66
N PHE A 193 0.22 -6.33 9.60
CA PHE A 193 0.79 -5.61 10.73
C PHE A 193 -0.09 -5.69 11.97
N ALA A 194 -1.39 -5.39 11.82
CA ALA A 194 -2.36 -5.47 12.90
C ALA A 194 -2.50 -6.90 13.43
N SER A 195 -2.54 -7.90 12.55
CA SER A 195 -2.60 -9.32 12.92
C SER A 195 -1.40 -9.72 13.78
N ILE A 196 -0.18 -9.43 13.33
CA ILE A 196 1.03 -9.83 14.02
C ILE A 196 1.13 -9.12 15.38
N LEU A 197 0.84 -7.81 15.44
CA LEU A 197 0.87 -7.10 16.71
C LEU A 197 -0.19 -7.66 17.67
N GLY A 198 -1.43 -7.84 17.20
CA GLY A 198 -2.52 -8.41 17.99
C GLY A 198 -2.19 -9.81 18.55
N ASP A 199 -1.66 -10.70 17.72
CA ASP A 199 -1.31 -12.07 18.12
C ASP A 199 -0.22 -12.12 19.19
N ASN A 200 0.65 -11.10 19.23
CA ASN A 200 1.78 -11.03 20.15
C ASN A 200 1.53 -10.06 21.32
N ALA A 201 0.40 -9.35 21.32
CA ALA A 201 0.01 -8.47 22.39
C ALA A 201 -0.31 -9.23 23.67
N ARG A 202 -0.07 -8.60 24.82
CA ARG A 202 -0.42 -9.14 26.14
C ARG A 202 -1.81 -8.68 26.57
N SER A 203 -2.14 -7.43 26.32
CA SER A 203 -3.40 -6.79 26.66
C SER A 203 -4.54 -7.27 25.76
N GLN A 204 -5.67 -7.61 26.39
CA GLN A 204 -6.90 -7.93 25.67
C GLN A 204 -7.47 -6.72 24.93
N GLU A 205 -7.23 -5.50 25.43
CA GLU A 205 -7.63 -4.26 24.75
C GLU A 205 -6.91 -4.14 23.40
N THR A 206 -5.59 -4.35 23.38
CA THR A 206 -4.79 -4.31 22.15
C THR A 206 -5.20 -5.40 21.17
N LYS A 207 -5.45 -6.63 21.65
CA LYS A 207 -5.95 -7.72 20.82
C LYS A 207 -7.29 -7.37 20.16
N GLN A 208 -8.21 -6.83 20.93
CA GLN A 208 -9.53 -6.45 20.42
C GLN A 208 -9.43 -5.30 19.42
N ALA A 209 -8.59 -4.29 19.69
CA ALA A 209 -8.38 -3.18 18.78
C ALA A 209 -7.78 -3.64 17.44
N ALA A 210 -6.80 -4.55 17.48
CA ALA A 210 -6.23 -5.19 16.30
C ALA A 210 -7.29 -5.95 15.48
N GLN A 211 -8.09 -6.78 16.15
CA GLN A 211 -9.18 -7.52 15.51
C GLN A 211 -10.23 -6.59 14.88
N ASN A 212 -10.56 -5.49 15.55
CA ASN A 212 -11.51 -4.50 15.03
C ASN A 212 -10.97 -3.84 13.76
N LEU A 213 -9.70 -3.42 13.74
CA LEU A 213 -9.04 -2.86 12.56
C LEU A 213 -8.99 -3.88 11.41
N MET A 214 -8.59 -5.12 11.70
CA MET A 214 -8.58 -6.22 10.71
C MET A 214 -9.96 -6.49 10.12
N SER A 215 -10.99 -6.51 10.97
CA SER A 215 -12.39 -6.71 10.55
C SER A 215 -12.87 -5.57 9.68
N PHE A 216 -12.59 -4.33 10.07
CA PHE A 216 -12.91 -3.15 9.28
C PHE A 216 -12.24 -3.19 7.90
N ILE A 217 -10.95 -3.56 7.83
CA ILE A 217 -10.23 -3.70 6.56
C ILE A 217 -10.93 -4.73 5.66
N LYS A 218 -11.23 -5.93 6.19
CA LYS A 218 -11.79 -7.03 5.39
C LYS A 218 -13.26 -6.87 4.99
N THR A 219 -14.04 -6.14 5.78
CA THR A 219 -15.51 -6.13 5.62
C THR A 219 -16.06 -4.76 5.22
N GLY A 220 -15.42 -3.68 5.66
CA GLY A 220 -15.84 -2.31 5.38
C GLY A 220 -15.00 -1.66 4.28
N LEU A 221 -13.68 -1.75 4.36
CA LEU A 221 -12.77 -0.96 3.53
C LEU A 221 -12.43 -1.62 2.20
N VAL A 222 -11.96 -2.86 2.21
CA VAL A 222 -11.49 -3.59 1.02
C VAL A 222 -12.62 -4.45 0.48
N ILE A 223 -13.07 -4.17 -0.74
CA ILE A 223 -14.13 -4.93 -1.42
C ILE A 223 -13.61 -6.27 -1.88
N ARG A 224 -12.43 -6.27 -2.50
CA ARG A 224 -11.73 -7.43 -3.04
C ARG A 224 -10.24 -7.19 -2.98
N ASN A 225 -9.50 -8.26 -2.74
CA ASN A 225 -8.05 -8.27 -2.89
C ASN A 225 -7.61 -9.57 -3.55
N VAL A 226 -6.40 -9.53 -4.09
CA VAL A 226 -5.64 -10.70 -4.44
C VAL A 226 -4.18 -10.40 -4.21
N GLY A 227 -3.52 -11.29 -3.48
CA GLY A 227 -2.07 -11.41 -3.49
C GLY A 227 -1.66 -12.70 -4.18
N ILE A 228 -0.58 -12.63 -4.94
CA ILE A 228 -0.04 -13.72 -5.76
C ILE A 228 1.42 -13.93 -5.36
N ASN A 229 1.81 -15.19 -5.20
CA ASN A 229 3.17 -15.61 -4.84
C ASN A 229 3.65 -14.90 -3.56
N GLY A 230 4.86 -14.34 -3.61
CA GLY A 230 5.45 -13.61 -2.49
C GLY A 230 6.88 -13.20 -2.78
N ASP A 231 7.55 -12.71 -1.76
CA ASP A 231 8.98 -12.42 -1.76
C ASP A 231 9.71 -13.54 -1.00
N LYS A 232 10.13 -14.57 -1.75
CA LYS A 232 10.82 -15.74 -1.17
C LYS A 232 12.14 -15.37 -0.49
N ALA A 233 12.82 -14.31 -0.95
CA ALA A 233 14.11 -13.89 -0.38
C ALA A 233 13.97 -13.30 1.03
N ASN A 234 12.78 -12.81 1.35
CA ASN A 234 12.42 -12.22 2.64
C ASN A 234 11.35 -13.01 3.41
N GLY A 235 10.81 -14.09 2.82
CA GLY A 235 9.81 -14.95 3.45
C GLY A 235 8.40 -14.35 3.50
N TYR A 236 8.11 -13.32 2.69
CA TYR A 236 6.78 -12.72 2.65
C TYR A 236 5.87 -13.49 1.70
N ASP A 237 4.73 -13.95 2.22
CA ASP A 237 3.70 -14.64 1.46
C ASP A 237 2.59 -13.64 1.12
N TYR A 238 2.54 -13.21 -0.14
CA TYR A 238 1.62 -12.14 -0.53
C TYR A 238 0.17 -12.62 -0.57
N THR A 239 -0.09 -13.94 -0.56
CA THR A 239 -1.47 -14.44 -0.46
C THR A 239 -2.18 -14.04 0.83
N LYS A 240 -1.45 -13.50 1.81
CA LYS A 240 -1.94 -13.04 3.12
C LYS A 240 -2.22 -11.53 3.20
N VAL A 241 -1.93 -10.76 2.16
CA VAL A 241 -2.13 -9.30 2.17
C VAL A 241 -3.61 -8.93 2.38
N GLY A 242 -3.82 -7.81 3.07
CA GLY A 242 -5.13 -7.21 3.33
C GLY A 242 -5.68 -6.43 2.15
N GLY A 243 -4.84 -5.95 1.24
CA GLY A 243 -5.25 -5.09 0.12
C GLY A 243 -5.13 -3.59 0.43
N ILE A 244 -4.48 -3.21 1.52
CA ILE A 244 -4.13 -1.81 1.80
C ILE A 244 -2.83 -1.76 2.62
N ALA A 245 -1.89 -0.98 2.12
CA ALA A 245 -0.59 -0.77 2.73
C ALA A 245 -0.55 0.54 3.51
N ILE A 246 0.42 0.68 4.41
CA ILE A 246 0.67 1.90 5.18
C ILE A 246 2.17 2.07 5.43
N ASN A 247 2.62 3.29 5.68
CA ASN A 247 3.97 3.56 6.16
C ASN A 247 4.15 3.05 7.61
N THR A 248 5.26 2.38 7.88
CA THR A 248 5.62 1.80 9.18
C THR A 248 7.10 1.98 9.49
N THR A 249 7.49 1.73 10.74
CA THR A 249 8.90 1.63 11.16
C THR A 249 9.68 0.70 10.24
N MET A 250 10.80 1.20 9.69
CA MET A 250 11.74 0.42 8.89
C MET A 250 12.58 -0.52 9.78
N LYS A 251 13.15 -1.59 9.20
CA LYS A 251 13.99 -2.54 9.95
C LYS A 251 15.39 -2.01 10.24
N ILE A 252 15.87 -1.00 9.52
CA ILE A 252 17.16 -0.37 9.80
C ILE A 252 17.16 0.30 11.19
N LYS A 253 18.24 0.12 11.96
CA LYS A 253 18.35 0.69 13.31
C LYS A 253 18.70 2.19 13.30
N THR A 254 19.45 2.62 12.30
CA THR A 254 19.82 4.03 12.11
C THR A 254 19.34 4.46 10.74
N VAL A 255 18.39 5.41 10.69
CA VAL A 255 17.89 5.96 9.44
C VAL A 255 18.87 7.05 8.96
N PRO A 256 19.51 6.88 7.80
CA PRO A 256 20.35 7.92 7.22
C PRO A 256 19.48 9.15 6.87
N PRO A 257 19.93 10.39 7.14
CA PRO A 257 19.17 11.61 6.81
C PRO A 257 18.79 11.71 5.34
N GLN A 258 19.57 11.07 4.45
CA GLN A 258 19.29 11.03 3.02
C GLN A 258 18.00 10.29 2.69
N LEU A 259 17.57 9.31 3.51
CA LEU A 259 16.31 8.60 3.28
C LEU A 259 15.09 9.47 3.60
N GLU A 260 15.19 10.32 4.61
CA GLU A 260 14.12 11.28 4.93
C GLU A 260 13.98 12.31 3.80
N ALA A 261 15.11 12.74 3.21
CA ALA A 261 15.14 13.72 2.13
C ALA A 261 14.48 13.22 0.82
N ILE A 262 14.26 11.91 0.65
CA ILE A 262 13.53 11.34 -0.51
C ILE A 262 12.08 11.81 -0.54
N PHE A 263 11.49 12.07 0.64
CA PHE A 263 10.11 12.50 0.78
C PHE A 263 10.04 14.01 0.84
N GLU A 264 9.58 14.65 -0.24
CA GLU A 264 9.39 16.10 -0.25
C GLU A 264 8.24 16.56 0.66
N THR A 265 7.25 15.69 0.89
CA THR A 265 6.20 15.91 1.88
C THR A 265 6.55 15.14 3.15
N LYS A 266 6.60 15.83 4.29
CA LYS A 266 6.81 15.16 5.57
C LYS A 266 5.61 14.29 5.91
N TYR A 267 5.85 13.14 6.52
CA TYR A 267 4.78 12.20 6.82
C TYR A 267 3.65 12.81 7.66
N ASN A 268 3.99 13.56 8.70
CA ASN A 268 3.04 14.27 9.57
C ASN A 268 2.27 15.42 8.89
N GLU A 269 2.63 15.78 7.65
CA GLU A 269 1.89 16.77 6.86
C GLU A 269 0.75 16.14 6.05
N LEU A 270 0.72 14.81 5.91
CA LEU A 270 -0.32 14.07 5.20
C LEU A 270 -1.65 14.09 5.96
N SER A 271 -2.74 14.07 5.22
CA SER A 271 -4.09 14.17 5.77
C SER A 271 -4.45 13.02 6.71
N LEU A 272 -4.00 11.79 6.43
CA LEU A 272 -4.23 10.63 7.30
C LEU A 272 -3.46 10.75 8.62
N SER A 273 -2.18 11.14 8.56
CA SER A 273 -1.36 11.38 9.75
C SER A 273 -1.95 12.50 10.62
N LYS A 274 -2.45 13.60 10.03
CA LYS A 274 -3.14 14.64 10.80
C LYS A 274 -4.47 14.20 11.43
N ALA A 275 -5.11 13.20 10.84
CA ALA A 275 -6.42 12.72 11.27
C ALA A 275 -6.35 11.55 12.26
N SER A 276 -5.16 10.98 12.47
CA SER A 276 -4.95 9.78 13.31
C SER A 276 -3.70 9.92 14.17
N GLN A 277 -3.49 9.03 15.12
CA GLN A 277 -2.29 8.94 15.95
C GLN A 277 -1.20 8.05 15.31
N TRP A 278 -1.26 7.84 14.00
CA TRP A 278 -0.41 6.85 13.35
C TRP A 278 1.06 7.28 13.29
N ASP A 279 1.35 8.57 13.11
CA ASP A 279 2.74 9.06 13.13
C ASP A 279 3.33 9.06 14.54
N GLU A 280 2.55 9.33 15.60
CA GLU A 280 2.99 9.08 16.98
C GLU A 280 3.22 7.59 17.23
N PHE A 281 2.36 6.73 16.70
CA PHE A 281 2.53 5.28 16.80
C PHE A 281 3.82 4.82 16.11
N VAL A 282 4.09 5.28 14.89
CA VAL A 282 5.35 4.99 14.17
C VAL A 282 6.56 5.51 14.95
N THR A 283 6.47 6.68 15.56
CA THR A 283 7.53 7.24 16.41
C THR A 283 7.78 6.35 17.64
N TRP A 284 6.71 5.86 18.27
CA TRP A 284 6.81 4.93 19.39
C TRP A 284 7.38 3.57 18.96
N THR A 285 6.95 3.01 17.83
CA THR A 285 7.50 1.75 17.31
C THR A 285 8.94 1.88 16.85
N ASP A 286 9.36 3.04 16.34
CA ASP A 286 10.75 3.36 16.04
C ASP A 286 11.60 3.30 17.32
N ALA A 287 11.15 3.93 18.39
CA ALA A 287 11.85 3.91 19.68
C ALA A 287 11.90 2.48 20.24
N ALA A 288 10.79 1.73 20.18
CA ALA A 288 10.76 0.34 20.61
C ALA A 288 11.72 -0.52 19.79
N TRP A 289 11.71 -0.41 18.46
CA TRP A 289 12.55 -1.22 17.58
C TRP A 289 14.04 -0.90 17.72
N ARG A 290 14.42 0.36 17.91
CA ARG A 290 15.83 0.78 17.95
C ARG A 290 16.52 0.50 19.28
N ASN A 291 15.74 0.26 20.34
CA ASN A 291 16.22 -0.19 21.66
C ASN A 291 16.31 -1.72 21.76
#